data_AF-A0A529JYR1-F1
#
_entry.id   AF-A0A529JYR1-F1
#
_cell.length_a   1.000
_cell.length_b   1.000
_cell.length_c   1.000
_cell.angle_alpha   90.00
_cell.angle_beta   90.00
_cell.angle_gamma   90.00
#
_symmetry.space_group_name_H-M   'P 1'
#
loop_
_entity.id
_entity.type
_entity.pdbx_description
1 polymer ?
#
loop_
_entity_poly.entity_id
_entity_poly.type
_entity_poly.pdbx_seq_one_letter_code
_entity_poly.pdbx_strand_id
1 'polypeptide(L)'
;QTLFFSATMPPEITKLTEKFLHAPVRVEVSKAASAATNIIQRLVKSGSKPWDKRETLRNLIKAEDAELKNAIIFCNRKIEVSELFRSLLKYDFDAGALHGDMDQRARMQMLANFRDGKLRYLVASDVAARGLDIPDVSHVFNYDVPIHAEDYVHRIGRTGRAGRSGKSFTIAT
;
A
#
# COMPACT_ATOMS: atom_id res chain seq x y z
N GLN A 1 20.80 26.55 -2.45
CA GLN A 1 20.48 25.55 -3.49
C GLN A 1 19.26 24.76 -3.02
N THR A 2 18.21 24.63 -3.83
CA THR A 2 16.96 23.97 -3.44
C THR A 2 16.77 22.73 -4.30
N LEU A 3 16.57 21.57 -3.67
CA LEU A 3 16.26 20.32 -4.35
C LEU A 3 14.80 19.94 -4.06
N PHE A 4 14.08 19.54 -5.10
CA PHE A 4 12.69 19.09 -5.00
C PHE A 4 12.59 17.67 -5.56
N PHE A 5 12.11 16.74 -4.74
CA PHE A 5 11.93 15.34 -5.12
C PHE A 5 10.44 15.03 -5.10
N SER A 6 9.93 14.52 -6.22
CA SER A 6 8.56 14.03 -6.30
C SER A 6 8.47 12.78 -7.16
N ALA A 7 7.61 11.84 -6.76
CA ALA A 7 7.33 10.63 -7.52
C ALA A 7 6.36 10.89 -8.69
N THR A 8 5.53 11.93 -8.58
CA THR A 8 4.54 12.34 -9.59
C THR A 8 4.56 13.86 -9.78
N MET A 9 4.12 14.36 -10.93
CA MET A 9 4.10 15.80 -11.24
C MET A 9 2.69 16.27 -11.62
N PRO A 10 1.71 16.23 -10.71
CA PRO A 10 0.40 16.84 -10.97
C PRO A 10 0.51 18.38 -11.04
N PRO A 11 -0.51 19.08 -11.57
CA PRO A 11 -0.46 20.53 -11.78
C PRO A 11 -0.14 21.35 -10.52
N GLU A 12 -0.58 20.89 -9.34
CA GLU A 12 -0.35 21.56 -8.06
C GLU A 12 1.13 21.52 -7.65
N ILE A 13 1.79 20.38 -7.87
CA ILE A 13 3.22 20.21 -7.61
C ILE A 13 4.04 21.06 -8.58
N THR A 14 3.62 21.13 -9.84
CA THR A 14 4.26 21.97 -10.86
C THR A 14 4.25 23.44 -10.45
N LYS A 15 3.09 23.97 -10.01
CA LYS A 15 2.97 25.34 -9.47
C LYS A 15 3.89 25.58 -8.27
N LEU A 16 4.06 24.57 -7.41
CA LEU A 16 4.97 24.65 -6.27
C LEU A 16 6.42 24.77 -6.74
N THR A 17 6.83 23.95 -7.72
CA THR A 17 8.19 24.00 -8.26
C THR A 17 8.49 25.33 -8.95
N GLU A 18 7.55 25.91 -9.68
CA GLU A 18 7.70 27.22 -10.31
C GLU A 18 7.84 28.36 -9.29
N LYS A 19 7.15 28.26 -8.15
CA LYS A 19 7.19 29.28 -7.10
C LYS A 19 8.47 29.26 -6.27
N PHE A 20 9.02 28.07 -6.03
CA PHE A 20 10.11 27.89 -5.05
C PHE A 20 11.47 27.54 -5.67
N LEU A 21 11.53 27.20 -6.96
CA LEU A 21 12.78 26.89 -7.66
C LEU A 21 13.11 28.00 -8.67
N HIS A 22 14.35 28.47 -8.66
CA HIS A 22 14.89 29.35 -9.70
C HIS A 22 15.70 28.54 -10.71
N ALA A 23 15.27 28.56 -11.98
CA ALA A 23 15.90 27.85 -13.10
C ALA A 23 16.29 26.38 -12.78
N PRO A 24 15.36 25.53 -12.34
CA PRO A 24 15.68 24.16 -11.95
C PRO A 24 16.10 23.30 -13.15
N VAL A 25 17.13 22.48 -12.96
CA VAL A 25 17.42 21.35 -13.86
C VAL A 25 16.50 20.20 -13.51
N ARG A 26 15.69 19.74 -14.46
CA ARG A 26 14.78 18.60 -14.29
C ARG A 26 15.49 17.30 -14.66
N VAL A 27 15.53 16.36 -13.72
CA VAL A 27 16.02 14.99 -13.95
C VAL A 27 14.82 14.05 -13.79
N GLU A 28 14.39 13.40 -14.88
CA GLU A 28 13.24 12.50 -14.90
C GLU A 28 13.67 11.10 -15.36
N VAL A 29 13.42 10.10 -14.52
CA VAL A 29 13.87 8.71 -14.75
C VAL A 29 12.76 7.85 -15.38
N SER A 30 11.50 8.32 -15.40
CA SER A 30 10.34 7.61 -15.96
C SER A 30 9.13 8.55 -16.11
N LYS A 31 8.17 8.24 -17.01
CA LYS A 31 6.92 9.01 -17.19
C LYS A 31 6.17 9.19 -15.87
N ALA A 32 5.83 10.44 -15.53
CA ALA A 32 5.03 10.80 -14.37
C ALA A 32 3.77 9.92 -14.21
N ALA A 33 3.52 9.44 -12.98
CA ALA A 33 2.32 8.69 -12.59
C ALA A 33 2.06 7.37 -13.35
N SER A 34 3.07 6.78 -13.98
CA SER A 34 2.96 5.42 -14.51
C SER A 34 3.20 4.39 -13.40
N ALA A 35 2.35 3.36 -13.32
CA ALA A 35 2.62 2.21 -12.48
C ALA A 35 3.99 1.62 -12.86
N ALA A 36 4.83 1.28 -11.88
CA ALA A 36 6.12 0.68 -12.17
C ALA A 36 5.90 -0.58 -13.02
N THR A 37 6.64 -0.70 -14.13
CA THR A 37 6.51 -1.80 -15.11
C THR A 37 6.71 -3.18 -14.49
N ASN A 38 7.35 -3.23 -13.32
CA ASN A 38 7.70 -4.46 -12.62
C ASN A 38 6.63 -4.91 -11.62
N ILE A 39 5.44 -4.29 -11.63
CA ILE A 39 4.31 -4.67 -10.77
C ILE A 39 3.27 -5.43 -11.59
N ILE A 40 3.10 -6.72 -11.30
CA ILE A 40 1.99 -7.53 -11.84
C ILE A 40 0.71 -7.09 -11.13
N GLN A 41 -0.30 -6.66 -11.89
CA GLN A 41 -1.56 -6.17 -11.36
C GLN A 41 -2.70 -7.11 -11.73
N ARG A 42 -3.51 -7.50 -10.75
CA ARG A 42 -4.65 -8.42 -10.93
C ARG A 42 -5.90 -7.84 -10.29
N LEU A 43 -7.02 -7.92 -11.01
CA LEU A 43 -8.35 -7.63 -10.49
C LEU A 43 -9.02 -8.95 -10.14
N VAL A 44 -9.53 -9.05 -8.91
CA VAL A 44 -10.17 -10.27 -8.40
C VAL A 44 -11.59 -9.92 -7.98
N LYS A 45 -12.55 -10.66 -8.52
CA LYS A 45 -13.96 -10.51 -8.14
C LYS A 45 -14.24 -11.24 -6.84
N SER A 46 -14.98 -10.60 -5.95
CA SER A 46 -15.52 -11.15 -4.72
C SER A 46 -17.05 -11.17 -4.76
N GLY A 47 -17.68 -11.96 -3.88
CA GLY A 47 -19.13 -11.89 -3.67
C GLY A 47 -19.57 -10.59 -2.99
N SER A 48 -20.87 -10.28 -3.06
CA SER A 48 -21.44 -9.02 -2.56
C SER A 48 -21.43 -8.88 -1.04
N LYS A 49 -21.17 -9.96 -0.29
CA LYS A 49 -21.26 -9.93 1.17
C LYS A 49 -19.89 -9.70 1.81
N PRO A 50 -19.81 -8.98 2.96
CA PRO A 50 -18.52 -8.67 3.59
C PRO A 50 -17.67 -9.88 3.99
N TRP A 51 -18.27 -11.05 4.23
CA TRP A 51 -17.50 -12.28 4.51
C TRP A 51 -16.89 -12.91 3.26
N ASP A 52 -17.56 -12.83 2.11
CA ASP A 52 -17.06 -13.34 0.83
C ASP A 52 -15.75 -12.64 0.47
N LYS A 53 -15.70 -11.31 0.69
CA LYS A 53 -14.53 -10.48 0.44
C LYS A 53 -13.34 -10.84 1.35
N ARG A 54 -13.59 -11.07 2.65
CA ARG A 54 -12.57 -11.54 3.62
C ARG A 54 -12.05 -12.93 3.26
N GLU A 55 -12.93 -13.83 2.84
CA GLU A 55 -12.56 -15.16 2.39
C GLU A 55 -11.72 -15.11 1.10
N THR A 56 -12.14 -14.29 0.14
CA THR A 56 -11.39 -14.05 -1.11
C THR A 56 -9.96 -13.61 -0.82
N LEU A 57 -9.77 -12.65 0.10
CA LEU A 57 -8.43 -12.22 0.49
C LEU A 57 -7.59 -13.38 1.07
N ARG A 58 -8.15 -14.16 2.00
CA ARG A 58 -7.43 -15.29 2.61
C ARG A 58 -7.06 -16.35 1.57
N ASN A 59 -7.95 -16.62 0.62
CA ASN A 59 -7.70 -17.57 -0.46
C ASN A 59 -6.60 -17.06 -1.41
N LEU A 60 -6.58 -15.75 -1.72
CA LEU A 60 -5.50 -15.14 -2.50
C LEU A 60 -4.15 -15.22 -1.77
N ILE A 61 -4.13 -14.90 -0.47
CA ILE A 61 -2.91 -15.02 0.35
C ILE A 61 -2.37 -16.45 0.31
N LYS A 62 -3.24 -17.45 0.44
CA LYS A 62 -2.83 -18.87 0.36
C LYS A 62 -2.37 -19.29 -1.04
N ALA A 63 -3.03 -18.79 -2.08
CA ALA A 63 -2.66 -19.11 -3.47
C ALA A 63 -1.27 -18.55 -3.83
N GLU A 64 -0.90 -17.38 -3.28
CA GLU A 64 0.39 -16.73 -3.52
C GLU A 64 1.46 -17.09 -2.48
N ASP A 65 1.19 -17.99 -1.53
CA ASP A 65 2.02 -18.23 -0.35
C ASP A 65 3.51 -18.53 -0.68
N ALA A 66 3.76 -19.23 -1.80
CA ALA A 66 5.10 -19.56 -2.27
C ALA A 66 5.98 -18.34 -2.61
N GLU A 67 5.38 -17.23 -3.06
CA GLU A 67 6.10 -16.00 -3.42
C GLU A 67 5.87 -14.86 -2.42
N LEU A 68 4.89 -15.01 -1.52
CA LEU A 68 4.44 -14.02 -0.57
C LEU A 68 5.38 -13.94 0.65
N LYS A 69 6.29 -12.97 0.66
CA LYS A 69 7.18 -12.77 1.82
C LYS A 69 6.53 -11.94 2.90
N ASN A 70 5.93 -10.84 2.49
CA ASN A 70 5.22 -9.88 3.32
C ASN A 70 4.24 -9.09 2.46
N ALA A 71 3.18 -8.56 3.08
CA ALA A 71 2.21 -7.76 2.36
C ALA A 71 1.61 -6.63 3.17
N ILE A 72 1.24 -5.58 2.45
CA ILE A 72 0.34 -4.54 2.95
C ILE A 72 -1.06 -4.75 2.36
N ILE A 73 -2.07 -4.58 3.20
CA ILE A 73 -3.48 -4.76 2.86
C ILE A 73 -4.17 -3.43 3.11
N PHE A 74 -4.63 -2.77 2.06
CA PHE A 74 -5.26 -1.46 2.13
C PHE A 74 -6.78 -1.55 2.19
N CYS A 75 -7.35 -0.91 3.22
CA CYS A 75 -8.78 -0.69 3.37
C CYS A 75 -9.09 0.81 3.28
N ASN A 76 -10.30 1.16 2.83
CA ASN A 76 -10.68 2.58 2.70
C ASN A 76 -11.00 3.21 4.07
N ARG A 77 -11.66 2.46 4.97
CA ARG A 77 -12.11 2.99 6.27
C ARG A 77 -11.43 2.29 7.44
N LYS A 78 -11.27 3.02 8.55
CA LYS A 78 -10.67 2.48 9.79
C LYS A 78 -11.44 1.29 10.37
N ILE A 79 -12.76 1.28 10.20
CA ILE A 79 -13.59 0.17 10.72
C ILE A 79 -13.28 -1.12 9.97
N GLU A 80 -13.05 -1.05 8.65
CA GLU A 80 -12.67 -2.18 7.81
C GLU A 80 -11.28 -2.70 8.16
N VAL A 81 -10.34 -1.80 8.50
CA VAL A 81 -9.01 -2.19 9.02
C VAL A 81 -9.17 -3.06 10.27
N SER A 82 -9.95 -2.61 11.25
CA SER A 82 -10.17 -3.33 12.51
C SER A 82 -10.89 -4.67 12.31
N GLU A 83 -11.94 -4.70 11.46
CA GLU A 83 -12.68 -5.92 11.16
C GLU A 83 -11.83 -6.95 10.41
N LEU A 84 -11.05 -6.49 9.43
CA LEU A 84 -10.18 -7.36 8.65
C LEU A 84 -9.04 -7.90 9.50
N PHE A 85 -8.40 -7.05 10.30
CA PHE A 85 -7.37 -7.45 11.26
C PHE A 85 -7.85 -8.56 12.20
N ARG A 86 -9.01 -8.37 12.84
CA ARG A 86 -9.62 -9.42 13.69
C ARG A 86 -9.90 -10.70 12.92
N SER A 87 -10.35 -10.57 11.68
CA SER A 87 -10.56 -11.75 10.82
C SER A 87 -9.25 -12.47 10.54
N LEU A 88 -8.17 -11.76 10.23
CA LEU A 88 -6.87 -12.38 9.93
C LEU A 88 -6.31 -13.11 11.16
N LEU A 89 -6.35 -12.50 12.34
CA LEU A 89 -5.94 -13.16 13.59
C LEU A 89 -6.76 -14.43 13.88
N LYS A 90 -8.08 -14.39 13.63
CA LYS A 90 -8.95 -15.55 13.82
C LYS A 90 -8.57 -16.75 12.95
N TYR A 91 -7.92 -16.52 11.81
CA TYR A 91 -7.46 -17.57 10.90
C TYR A 91 -5.94 -17.73 10.92
N ASP A 92 -5.31 -17.39 12.06
CA ASP A 92 -3.88 -17.64 12.34
C ASP A 92 -2.91 -16.95 11.37
N PHE A 93 -3.27 -15.77 10.87
CA PHE A 93 -2.35 -14.92 10.11
C PHE A 93 -1.61 -13.95 11.04
N ASP A 94 -0.28 -13.87 10.88
CA ASP A 94 0.58 -12.91 11.57
C ASP A 94 0.40 -11.48 11.04
N ALA A 95 -0.75 -10.89 11.39
CA ALA A 95 -1.16 -9.58 10.93
C ALA A 95 -0.99 -8.51 12.01
N GLY A 96 -0.69 -7.29 11.57
CA GLY A 96 -0.79 -6.06 12.35
C GLY A 96 -1.80 -5.10 11.74
N ALA A 97 -2.26 -4.12 12.51
CA ALA A 97 -3.15 -3.06 12.04
C ALA A 97 -2.49 -1.68 12.21
N LEU A 98 -2.75 -0.79 11.26
CA LEU A 98 -2.27 0.59 11.27
C LEU A 98 -3.42 1.54 10.88
N HIS A 99 -3.96 2.25 11.87
CA HIS A 99 -5.09 3.17 11.69
C HIS A 99 -4.84 4.51 12.40
N GLY A 100 -5.63 5.54 12.04
CA GLY A 100 -5.43 6.92 12.49
C GLY A 100 -5.55 7.15 14.00
N ASP A 101 -6.30 6.31 14.71
CA ASP A 101 -6.49 6.45 16.16
C ASP A 101 -5.32 5.87 16.99
N MET A 102 -4.29 5.30 16.36
CA MET A 102 -3.10 4.81 17.07
C MET A 102 -2.20 5.97 17.49
N ASP A 103 -1.68 5.91 18.72
CA ASP A 103 -0.61 6.82 19.10
C ASP A 103 0.67 6.57 18.28
N GLN A 104 1.53 7.59 18.21
CA GLN A 104 2.74 7.52 17.39
C GLN A 104 3.71 6.41 17.84
N ARG A 105 3.75 6.08 19.15
CA ARG A 105 4.64 5.06 19.69
C ARG A 105 4.21 3.66 19.23
N ALA A 106 2.92 3.34 19.37
CA ALA A 106 2.32 2.10 18.92
C ALA A 106 2.44 1.96 17.39
N ARG A 107 2.25 3.06 16.65
CA ARG A 107 2.43 3.09 15.20
C ARG A 107 3.86 2.74 14.79
N MET A 108 4.86 3.35 15.44
CA MET A 108 6.28 3.05 15.18
C MET A 108 6.65 1.63 15.58
N GLN A 109 6.13 1.12 16.69
CA GLN A 109 6.36 -0.26 17.12
C GLN A 109 5.77 -1.28 16.13
N MET A 110 4.56 -1.01 15.61
CA MET A 110 3.93 -1.86 14.60
C MET A 110 4.77 -1.93 13.32
N LEU A 111 5.29 -0.78 12.87
CA LEU A 111 6.18 -0.71 11.72
C LEU A 111 7.51 -1.42 11.95
N ALA A 112 8.08 -1.30 13.15
CA ALA A 112 9.30 -2.02 13.52
C ALA A 112 9.07 -3.54 13.49
N ASN A 113 7.97 -4.02 14.09
CA ASN A 113 7.62 -5.44 14.06
C ASN A 113 7.42 -5.97 12.63
N PHE A 114 6.79 -5.17 11.76
CA PHE A 114 6.64 -5.52 10.35
C PHE A 114 7.99 -5.54 9.61
N ARG A 115 8.86 -4.57 9.88
CA ARG A 115 10.21 -4.49 9.29
C ARG A 115 11.11 -5.66 9.72
N ASP A 116 11.01 -6.05 10.98
CA ASP A 116 11.77 -7.16 11.58
C ASP A 116 11.22 -8.54 11.17
N GLY A 117 10.12 -8.60 10.39
CA GLY A 117 9.49 -9.84 9.95
C GLY A 117 8.69 -10.56 11.04
N LYS A 118 8.47 -9.94 12.21
CA LYS A 118 7.59 -10.49 13.27
C LYS A 118 6.12 -10.49 12.84
N LEU A 119 5.76 -9.62 11.91
CA LEU A 119 4.45 -9.56 11.28
C LEU A 119 4.64 -9.72 9.79
N ARG A 120 3.91 -10.66 9.19
CA ARG A 120 3.96 -10.92 7.74
C ARG A 120 2.97 -10.02 6.99
N TYR A 121 1.90 -9.58 7.66
CA TYR A 121 0.84 -8.78 7.07
C TYR A 121 0.61 -7.47 7.82
N LEU A 122 0.42 -6.37 7.10
CA LEU A 122 0.05 -5.08 7.67
C LEU A 122 -1.26 -4.58 7.05
N VAL A 123 -2.32 -4.50 7.84
CA VAL A 123 -3.61 -3.93 7.41
C VAL A 123 -3.62 -2.44 7.72
N ALA A 124 -3.85 -1.59 6.71
CA ALA A 124 -3.77 -0.15 6.87
C ALA A 124 -4.84 0.61 6.07
N SER A 125 -5.13 1.84 6.50
CA SER A 125 -5.81 2.82 5.65
C SER A 125 -4.82 3.76 4.97
N ASP A 126 -5.22 4.43 3.88
CA ASP A 126 -4.34 5.37 3.17
C ASP A 126 -3.84 6.49 4.09
N VAL A 127 -4.74 7.07 4.90
CA VAL A 127 -4.39 8.13 5.85
C VAL A 127 -3.32 7.67 6.82
N ALA A 128 -3.47 6.46 7.34
CA ALA A 128 -2.53 5.94 8.33
C ALA A 128 -1.18 5.60 7.68
N ALA A 129 -1.18 5.11 6.44
CA ALA A 129 0.04 4.78 5.68
C ALA A 129 0.80 6.00 5.11
N ARG A 130 0.16 7.17 5.02
CA ARG A 130 0.82 8.40 4.53
C ARG A 130 1.87 8.91 5.50
N GLY A 131 2.97 9.41 4.94
CA GLY A 131 4.11 9.93 5.72
C GLY A 131 4.90 8.86 6.48
N LEU A 132 4.66 7.57 6.20
CA LEU A 132 5.41 6.46 6.77
C LEU A 132 6.37 5.85 5.76
N ASP A 133 7.58 5.59 6.23
CA ASP A 133 8.54 4.74 5.55
C ASP A 133 8.20 3.27 5.79
N ILE A 134 7.18 2.82 5.06
CA ILE A 134 6.77 1.42 5.02
C ILE A 134 7.83 0.65 4.23
N PRO A 135 8.41 -0.42 4.79
CA PRO A 135 9.36 -1.28 4.08
C PRO A 135 8.80 -1.76 2.74
N ASP A 136 9.69 -2.02 1.78
CA ASP A 136 9.28 -2.62 0.51
C ASP A 136 8.62 -3.99 0.75
N VAL A 137 7.45 -4.19 0.17
CA VAL A 137 6.67 -5.41 0.33
C VAL A 137 6.67 -6.24 -0.94
N SER A 138 6.57 -7.56 -0.81
CA SER A 138 6.42 -8.45 -1.98
C SER A 138 5.04 -8.30 -2.64
N HIS A 139 4.01 -8.02 -1.83
CA HIS A 139 2.62 -8.00 -2.28
C HIS A 139 1.85 -6.81 -1.72
N VAL A 140 0.97 -6.25 -2.55
CA VAL A 140 -0.01 -5.23 -2.17
C VAL A 140 -1.41 -5.77 -2.43
N PHE A 141 -2.22 -5.90 -1.38
CA PHE A 141 -3.63 -6.21 -1.52
C PHE A 141 -4.46 -4.95 -1.34
N ASN A 142 -5.09 -4.47 -2.40
CA ASN A 142 -6.17 -3.50 -2.29
C ASN A 142 -7.42 -4.28 -1.88
N TYR A 143 -7.64 -4.42 -0.57
CA TYR A 143 -8.86 -5.03 -0.06
C TYR A 143 -10.04 -4.21 -0.53
N ASP A 144 -10.00 -2.88 -0.39
CA ASP A 144 -10.97 -1.99 -1.00
C ASP A 144 -10.38 -1.30 -2.23
N VAL A 145 -11.18 -1.18 -3.29
CA VAL A 145 -10.82 -0.38 -4.46
C VAL A 145 -10.64 1.08 -4.00
N PRO A 146 -9.50 1.72 -4.28
CA PRO A 146 -9.29 3.12 -3.92
C PRO A 146 -10.28 4.02 -4.67
N ILE A 147 -10.66 5.12 -4.03
CA ILE A 147 -11.62 6.08 -4.58
C ILE A 147 -11.01 6.87 -5.75
N HIS A 148 -9.72 7.20 -5.64
CA HIS A 148 -8.96 7.96 -6.62
C HIS A 148 -7.86 7.12 -7.26
N ALA A 149 -7.59 7.34 -8.54
CA ALA A 149 -6.58 6.59 -9.29
C ALA A 149 -5.16 6.84 -8.75
N GLU A 150 -4.91 8.04 -8.23
CA GLU A 150 -3.63 8.42 -7.62
C GLU A 150 -3.36 7.59 -6.35
N ASP A 151 -4.40 7.32 -5.56
CA ASP A 151 -4.28 6.45 -4.38
C ASP A 151 -3.96 5.01 -4.80
N TYR A 152 -4.55 4.52 -5.89
CA TYR A 152 -4.16 3.22 -6.46
C TYR A 152 -2.66 3.16 -6.77
N VAL A 153 -2.14 4.15 -7.50
CA VAL A 153 -0.71 4.23 -7.85
C VAL A 153 0.17 4.28 -6.60
N HIS A 154 -0.24 5.07 -5.58
CA HIS A 154 0.50 5.17 -4.32
C HIS A 154 0.50 3.86 -3.50
N ARG A 155 -0.62 3.12 -3.52
CA ARG A 155 -0.74 1.82 -2.85
C ARG A 155 0.12 0.77 -3.52
N ILE A 156 0.01 0.60 -4.84
CA ILE A 156 0.80 -0.43 -5.55
C ILE A 156 2.29 -0.09 -5.55
N GLY A 157 2.67 1.19 -5.50
CA GLY A 157 4.06 1.63 -5.34
C GLY A 157 4.73 1.28 -4.00
N ARG A 158 4.05 0.52 -3.12
CA ARG A 158 4.66 -0.12 -1.95
C ARG A 158 5.41 -1.41 -2.29
N THR A 159 5.19 -1.96 -3.48
CA THR A 159 5.95 -3.11 -4.02
C THR A 159 6.71 -2.72 -5.29
N GLY A 160 7.54 -3.62 -5.79
CA GLY A 160 8.27 -3.46 -7.05
C GLY A 160 9.36 -2.40 -7.02
N ARG A 161 9.95 -2.10 -5.84
CA ARG A 161 11.02 -1.09 -5.71
C ARG A 161 12.40 -1.67 -6.01
N ALA A 162 13.33 -0.81 -6.42
CA ALA A 162 14.74 -1.14 -6.64
C ALA A 162 14.96 -2.34 -7.59
N GLY A 163 14.21 -2.41 -8.69
CA GLY A 163 14.35 -3.46 -9.72
C GLY A 163 13.70 -4.79 -9.37
N ARG A 164 13.14 -4.96 -8.17
CA ARG A 164 12.39 -6.17 -7.79
C ARG A 164 11.04 -6.22 -8.48
N SER A 165 10.53 -7.42 -8.71
CA SER A 165 9.14 -7.65 -9.12
C SER A 165 8.21 -7.55 -7.91
N GLY A 166 7.04 -6.98 -8.12
CA GLY A 166 5.97 -6.90 -7.13
C GLY A 166 4.66 -7.45 -7.67
N LYS A 167 3.77 -7.89 -6.79
CA LYS A 167 2.40 -8.25 -7.18
C LYS A 167 1.40 -7.38 -6.45
N SER A 168 0.37 -6.93 -7.17
CA SER A 168 -0.78 -6.25 -6.59
C SER A 168 -2.08 -6.92 -7.01
N PHE A 169 -2.92 -7.16 -6.01
CA PHE A 169 -4.26 -7.74 -6.19
C PHE A 169 -5.28 -6.74 -5.68
N THR A 170 -6.29 -6.45 -6.50
CA THR A 170 -7.39 -5.57 -6.14
C THR A 170 -8.67 -6.36 -6.09
N ILE A 171 -9.34 -6.34 -4.94
CA ILE A 171 -10.59 -7.06 -4.74
C ILE A 171 -11.76 -6.12 -5.02
N ALA A 172 -12.52 -6.43 -6.06
CA ALA A 172 -13.73 -5.72 -6.45
C ALA A 172 -14.97 -6.57 -6.16
N THR A 173 -16.08 -5.89 -5.90
CA THR A 173 -17.38 -6.48 -5.58
C THR A 173 -18.38 -6.08 -6.64
#